data_AF-A0A4U1CLR5-F1
#
_entry.id   AF-A0A4U1CLR5-F1
#
_cell.length_a   1.000
_cell.length_b   1.000
_cell.length_c   1.000
_cell.angle_alpha   90.00
_cell.angle_beta   90.00
_cell.angle_gamma   90.00
#
_symmetry.space_group_name_H-M   'P 1'
#
loop_
_entity.id
_entity.type
_entity.pdbx_description
1 polymer ?
#
loop_
_entity_poly.entity_id
_entity_poly.type
_entity_poly.pdbx_seq_one_letter_code
_entity_poly.pdbx_strand_id
1 'polypeptide(L)' 'MKASENEKFTVSVKTGNFKNGHIAVQQAETTDGQPYYICEVDGKEVQLRHEGKWEQIWGDLNAEQIDELGSVINKHLHL' A
#
# COMPACT_ATOMS: atom_id res chain seq x y z
N MET A 1 0.08 6.76 -25.16
CA MET A 1 -0.92 7.08 -24.13
C MET A 1 -0.15 7.19 -22.82
N LYS A 2 -0.23 8.34 -22.14
CA LYS A 2 0.57 8.66 -20.96
C LYS A 2 0.33 7.58 -19.90
N ALA A 3 1.35 6.80 -19.57
CA ALA A 3 1.39 6.13 -18.29
C ALA A 3 1.47 7.27 -17.27
N SER A 4 0.33 7.61 -16.66
CA SER A 4 0.27 8.47 -15.49
C SER A 4 1.34 7.98 -14.52
N GLU A 5 2.13 8.90 -13.96
CA GLU A 5 3.22 8.59 -13.03
C GLU A 5 2.72 7.65 -11.92
N ASN A 6 3.04 6.36 -12.02
CA ASN A 6 2.85 5.43 -10.92
C ASN A 6 3.86 5.82 -9.84
N GLU A 7 3.43 6.63 -8.87
CA GLU A 7 4.28 7.07 -7.77
C GLU A 7 4.67 5.85 -6.92
N LYS A 8 5.94 5.44 -7.07
CA LYS A 8 6.59 4.45 -6.23
C LYS A 8 7.31 5.16 -5.10
N PHE A 9 6.94 4.84 -3.88
CA PHE A 9 7.59 5.33 -2.68
C PHE A 9 7.85 4.20 -1.70
N THR A 10 8.65 4.45 -0.68
CA THR A 10 8.94 3.45 0.36
C THR A 10 8.47 4.02 1.69
N VAL A 11 7.63 3.27 2.39
CA VAL A 11 7.13 3.64 3.72
C VAL A 11 7.86 2.85 4.79
N SER A 12 8.10 3.50 5.92
CA SER A 12 8.71 2.87 7.09
C SER A 12 7.63 2.37 8.05
N VAL A 13 7.56 1.05 8.22
CA VAL A 13 6.60 0.37 9.12
C VAL A 13 7.30 -0.16 10.35
N LYS A 14 6.56 -0.50 11.41
CA LYS A 14 7.17 -1.11 12.60
C LYS A 14 7.59 -2.55 12.31
N THR A 15 8.81 -2.90 12.68
CA THR A 15 9.42 -4.23 12.51
C THR A 15 8.80 -5.34 13.37
N GLY A 16 7.61 -5.14 13.93
CA GLY A 16 6.86 -6.15 14.70
C GLY A 16 5.84 -6.90 13.85
N ASN A 17 5.13 -6.17 12.98
CA ASN A 17 4.15 -6.74 12.05
C ASN A 17 4.76 -7.16 10.71
N PHE A 18 5.92 -6.61 10.37
CA PHE A 18 6.62 -6.83 9.11
C PHE A 18 8.04 -7.26 9.39
N LYS A 19 8.61 -8.22 8.64
CA LYS A 19 10.02 -8.62 8.90
C LYS A 19 10.97 -7.51 8.49
N ASN A 20 10.62 -6.77 7.44
CA ASN A 20 11.31 -5.55 7.05
C ASN A 20 10.53 -4.31 7.48
N GLY A 21 11.23 -3.36 8.12
CA GLY A 21 10.65 -2.06 8.48
C GLY A 21 10.45 -1.11 7.31
N HIS A 22 10.70 -1.54 6.07
CA HIS A 22 10.59 -0.74 4.85
C HIS A 22 9.75 -1.51 3.84
N ILE A 23 8.63 -0.92 3.41
CA ILE A 23 7.71 -1.50 2.44
C ILE A 23 7.70 -0.62 1.20
N ALA A 24 7.96 -1.20 0.03
CA ALA A 24 7.82 -0.49 -1.22
C ALA A 24 6.34 -0.44 -1.59
N VAL A 25 5.82 0.77 -1.80
CA VAL A 25 4.42 1.03 -2.15
C VAL A 25 4.39 1.72 -3.51
N GLN A 26 3.57 1.19 -4.41
CA GLN A 26 3.30 1.77 -5.72
C GLN A 26 1.83 2.15 -5.77
N GLN A 27 1.55 3.44 -5.92
CA GLN A 27 0.21 3.88 -6.26
C GLN A 27 -0.06 3.59 -7.74
N ALA A 28 -1.23 3.01 -8.00
CA ALA A 28 -1.72 2.72 -9.33
C ALA A 28 -3.20 3.06 -9.40
N GLU A 29 -3.69 3.28 -10.62
CA GLU A 29 -5.09 3.60 -10.87
C GLU A 29 -5.66 2.52 -11.79
N THR A 30 -6.87 2.03 -11.48
CA THR A 30 -7.58 1.14 -12.40
C THR A 30 -8.04 1.94 -13.62
N THR A 31 -8.32 1.28 -14.73
CA THR A 31 -8.90 1.93 -15.93
C THR A 31 -10.23 2.64 -15.65
N ASP A 32 -10.88 2.28 -14.55
CA ASP A 32 -12.13 2.88 -14.05
C ASP A 32 -11.88 4.16 -13.21
N GLY A 33 -10.63 4.56 -12.99
CA GLY A 33 -10.25 5.74 -12.21
C GLY A 33 -10.18 5.49 -10.71
N GLN A 34 -10.07 4.23 -10.27
CA GLN A 34 -10.02 3.91 -8.84
C GLN A 34 -8.56 3.69 -8.39
N PRO A 35 -8.05 4.45 -7.41
CA PRO A 35 -6.70 4.28 -6.93
C PRO A 35 -6.56 3.02 -6.06
N TYR A 36 -5.48 2.28 -6.26
CA TYR A 36 -5.05 1.16 -5.46
C TYR A 36 -3.53 1.22 -5.23
N TYR A 37 -3.06 0.52 -4.21
CA TYR A 37 -1.69 0.61 -3.72
C TYR A 37 -1.09 -0.78 -3.68
N ILE A 38 -0.08 -1.02 -4.51
CA ILE A 38 0.66 -2.27 -4.55
C ILE A 38 1.82 -2.16 -3.55
N CYS A 39 1.82 -2.97 -2.52
CA CYS A 39 2.82 -3.00 -1.45
C CYS A 39 3.63 -4.30 -1.56
N GLU A 40 4.95 -4.20 -1.61
CA GLU A 40 5.84 -5.36 -1.54
C GLU A 40 6.27 -5.60 -0.09
N VAL A 41 5.67 -6.61 0.53
CA VAL A 41 5.83 -6.95 1.94
C VAL A 41 6.53 -8.29 2.08
N ASP A 42 7.75 -8.30 2.62
CA ASP A 42 8.51 -9.53 2.86
C ASP A 42 8.67 -10.43 1.61
N GLY A 43 8.76 -9.81 0.43
CA GLY A 43 8.82 -10.50 -0.85
C GLY A 43 7.48 -11.04 -1.35
N LYS A 44 6.37 -10.71 -0.67
CA LYS A 44 5.00 -10.93 -1.14
C LYS A 44 4.44 -9.63 -1.70
N GLU A 45 3.83 -9.70 -2.88
CA GLU A 45 3.05 -8.59 -3.40
C GLU A 45 1.66 -8.58 -2.74
N VAL A 46 1.29 -7.43 -2.20
CA VAL A 46 0.00 -7.17 -1.58
C VAL A 46 -0.62 -5.98 -2.29
N GLN A 47 -1.93 -5.97 -2.47
CA GLN A 47 -2.63 -4.82 -3.01
C GLN A 47 -3.68 -4.35 -2.02
N LEU A 48 -3.62 -3.06 -1.72
CA LEU A 48 -4.52 -2.37 -0.82
C LEU A 48 -5.34 -1.35 -1.60
N ARG A 49 -6.57 -1.14 -1.16
CA ARG A 49 -7.48 -0.13 -1.68
C ARG A 49 -7.93 0.77 -0.54
N HIS A 50 -8.10 2.05 -0.84
CA HIS A 50 -8.63 3.02 0.11
C HIS A 50 -10.00 3.52 -0.38
N GLU A 51 -11.08 3.00 0.21
CA GLU A 51 -12.45 3.46 -0.04
C GLU A 51 -13.07 3.90 1.31
N GLY A 52 -12.50 4.94 1.90
CA GLY A 52 -12.85 5.42 3.25
C GLY A 52 -12.20 4.64 4.40
N LYS A 53 -11.82 3.39 4.15
CA LYS A 53 -10.91 2.58 4.98
C LYS A 53 -9.93 1.81 4.09
N TRP A 54 -8.79 1.45 4.67
CA TRP A 54 -7.83 0.59 4.01
C TRP A 54 -8.32 -0.85 4.03
N GLU A 55 -8.43 -1.45 2.86
CA GLU A 55 -8.81 -2.85 2.71
C GLU A 55 -7.85 -3.55 1.76
N GLN A 56 -7.51 -4.79 2.11
CA GLN A 56 -6.73 -5.64 1.23
C GLN A 56 -7.64 -6.24 0.16
N ILE A 57 -7.22 -6.08 -1.10
CA ILE A 57 -7.87 -6.70 -2.26
C ILE A 57 -7.05 -7.87 -2.80
N TRP A 58 -5.74 -7.91 -2.53
CA TRP A 58 -4.84 -9.00 -2.91
C TRP A 58 -3.71 -9.16 -1.90
N GLY A 59 -3.21 -10.38 -1.71
CA GLY A 59 -2.11 -10.68 -0.81
C GLY A 59 -2.55 -11.44 0.45
N ASP A 60 -1.76 -11.32 1.50
CA ASP A 60 -1.89 -12.13 2.72
C ASP A 60 -1.41 -11.31 3.93
N LEU A 61 -2.13 -10.21 4.22
CA LEU A 61 -1.94 -9.37 5.40
C LEU A 61 -3.09 -9.55 6.38
N ASN A 62 -2.74 -9.42 7.66
CA ASN A 62 -3.72 -9.39 8.75
C ASN A 62 -4.32 -7.99 8.91
N ALA A 63 -5.45 -7.89 9.61
CA ALA A 63 -6.11 -6.61 9.87
C ALA A 63 -5.18 -5.56 10.51
N GLU A 64 -4.33 -5.96 11.47
CA GLU A 64 -3.33 -5.09 12.09
C GLU A 64 -2.29 -4.57 11.10
N GLN A 65 -1.84 -5.42 10.17
CA GLN A 65 -0.90 -5.03 9.12
C GLN A 65 -1.54 -4.06 8.14
N ILE A 66 -2.80 -4.30 7.74
CA ILE A 66 -3.55 -3.43 6.83
C ILE A 66 -3.74 -2.04 7.44
N ASP A 67 -4.13 -1.98 8.72
CA ASP A 67 -4.30 -0.72 9.44
C ASP A 67 -2.97 0.04 9.57
N GLU A 68 -1.89 -0.67 9.95
CA GLU A 68 -0.56 -0.06 10.07
C GLU A 68 -0.07 0.48 8.72
N LEU A 69 -0.06 -0.34 7.66
CA LEU A 69 0.34 0.07 6.31
C LEU A 69 -0.49 1.25 5.82
N GLY A 70 -1.81 1.16 5.96
CA GLY A 70 -2.74 2.21 5.57
C GLY A 70 -2.47 3.52 6.30
N SER A 71 -2.18 3.46 7.60
CA SER A 71 -1.83 4.63 8.40
C SER A 71 -0.51 5.28 7.94
N VAL A 72 0.50 4.47 7.60
CA VAL A 72 1.79 5.00 7.11
C VAL A 72 1.66 5.58 5.71
N ILE A 73 0.92 4.92 4.81
CA ILE A 73 0.66 5.41 3.47
C ILE A 73 -0.12 6.73 3.52
N ASN A 74 -1.17 6.79 4.35
CA ASN A 74 -1.95 8.01 4.54
C ASN A 74 -1.07 9.16 5.04
N LYS A 75 -0.22 8.92 6.05
CA LYS A 75 0.75 9.92 6.52
C LYS A 75 1.78 10.34 5.46
N HIS A 76 2.17 9.46 4.55
CA HIS A 76 3.14 9.78 3.52
C HIS A 76 2.52 10.60 2.38
N LEU A 77 1.31 10.22 1.97
CA LEU A 77 0.56 10.88 0.90
C LEU A 77 -0.23 12.11 1.36
N HIS A 78 -0.27 12.38 2.67
CA HIS A 78 -1.09 13.42 3.29
C HIS A 78 -2.58 13.30 2.88
N LEU A 79 -3.14 12.09 2.94
CA LEU A 79 -4.55 11.79 2.63
C LEU A 79 -5.53 12.21 3.74
#